data_AF-A0AAD6BU37-F1
#
_entry.id   AF-A0AAD6BU37-F1
#
_cell.length_a   1.000
_cell.length_b   1.000
_cell.length_c   1.000
_cell.angle_alpha   90.00
_cell.angle_beta   90.00
_cell.angle_gamma   90.00
#
_symmetry.space_group_name_H-M   'P 1'
#
loop_
_entity.id
_entity.type
_entity.pdbx_description
1 polymer ?
#
loop_
_entity_poly.entity_id
_entity_poly.type
_entity_poly.pdbx_seq_one_letter_code
_entity_poly.pdbx_strand_id
1 'polypeptide(L)'
;MRLSDMELGRLAGQFRRLYGSNRKASRPFHLLLTDLREDSRLYRECLRKNAGFHNYMMDISEESFLDLFPPESVVYLTPDAEKGLKD
;
A
#
# COMPACT_ATOMS: atom_id res chain seq x y z
N MET A 1 10.70 -13.91 0.19
CA MET A 1 9.56 -14.87 0.18
C MET A 1 8.55 -14.39 -0.86
N ARG A 2 8.05 -15.26 -1.76
CA ARG A 2 7.09 -14.88 -2.81
C ARG A 2 5.68 -15.24 -2.36
N LEU A 3 4.75 -14.30 -2.39
CA LEU A 3 3.35 -14.53 -2.02
C LEU A 3 2.67 -15.51 -3.01
N SER A 4 1.87 -16.43 -2.45
CA SER A 4 0.94 -17.28 -3.19
C SER A 4 -0.21 -16.47 -3.80
N ASP A 5 -0.94 -17.04 -4.76
CA ASP A 5 -2.11 -16.35 -5.35
C ASP A 5 -3.21 -16.06 -4.30
N MET A 6 -3.38 -16.95 -3.32
CA MET A 6 -4.31 -16.73 -2.22
C MET A 6 -3.89 -15.51 -1.39
N GLU A 7 -2.60 -15.39 -1.04
CA GLU A 7 -2.08 -14.28 -0.26
C GLU A 7 -2.13 -12.97 -1.04
N LEU A 8 -1.80 -12.98 -2.34
CA LEU A 8 -1.97 -11.82 -3.23
C LEU A 8 -3.43 -11.37 -3.25
N GLY A 9 -4.37 -12.31 -3.38
CA GLY A 9 -5.79 -12.00 -3.35
C GLY A 9 -6.27 -11.46 -1.98
N ARG A 10 -5.61 -11.81 -0.88
CA ARG A 10 -5.88 -11.25 0.46
C ARG A 10 -5.32 -9.84 0.58
N LEU A 11 -4.09 -9.62 0.10
CA LEU A 11 -3.42 -8.31 0.08
C LEU A 11 -4.18 -7.30 -0.79
N ALA A 12 -4.60 -7.68 -2.00
CA ALA A 12 -5.46 -6.84 -2.84
C ALA A 12 -6.77 -6.46 -2.12
N GLY A 13 -7.35 -7.37 -1.34
CA GLY A 13 -8.51 -7.10 -0.50
C GLY A 13 -8.22 -6.15 0.67
N GLN A 14 -7.00 -6.20 1.23
CA GLN A 14 -6.54 -5.25 2.25
C GLN A 14 -6.42 -3.84 1.66
N PHE A 15 -5.86 -3.67 0.46
CA PHE A 15 -5.80 -2.37 -0.23
C PHE A 15 -7.18 -1.74 -0.45
N ARG A 16 -8.19 -2.54 -0.84
CA ARG A 16 -9.57 -2.07 -0.94
C ARG A 16 -10.11 -1.53 0.38
N ARG A 17 -9.82 -2.23 1.49
CA ARG A 17 -10.26 -1.79 2.83
C ARG A 17 -9.51 -0.54 3.27
N LEU A 18 -8.20 -0.48 3.05
CA LEU A 18 -7.36 0.70 3.31
C LEU A 18 -7.95 1.94 2.62
N TYR A 19 -8.14 1.87 1.30
CA TYR A 19 -8.71 2.98 0.53
C TYR A 19 -10.11 3.37 1.03
N GLY A 20 -10.98 2.38 1.25
CA GLY A 20 -12.35 2.62 1.74
C GLY A 20 -12.39 3.28 3.11
N SER A 21 -11.49 2.91 4.03
CA SER A 21 -11.35 3.54 5.34
C SER A 21 -10.78 4.95 5.23
N ASN A 22 -9.72 5.14 4.45
CA ASN A 22 -9.08 6.45 4.27
C ASN A 22 -10.04 7.48 3.68
N ARG A 23 -10.82 7.10 2.66
CA ARG A 23 -11.83 7.97 2.04
C ARG A 23 -12.93 8.41 3.02
N LYS A 24 -13.18 7.64 4.07
CA LYS A 24 -14.20 7.94 5.11
C LYS A 24 -13.60 8.65 6.33
N ALA A 25 -12.28 8.79 6.43
CA ALA A 25 -11.64 9.43 7.56
C ALA A 25 -11.97 10.93 7.59
N SER A 26 -12.08 11.51 8.79
CA SER A 26 -12.25 12.96 8.95
C SER A 26 -11.06 13.76 8.41
N ARG A 27 -9.87 13.13 8.41
CA ARG A 27 -8.62 13.64 7.85
C ARG A 27 -7.97 12.54 7.01
N PRO A 28 -8.33 12.40 5.72
CA PRO A 28 -7.71 11.41 4.84
C PRO A 28 -6.22 11.66 4.66
N PHE A 29 -5.45 10.57 4.59
CA PHE A 29 -4.05 10.60 4.18
C PHE A 29 -3.92 10.65 2.67
N HIS A 30 -2.79 11.18 2.20
CA HIS A 30 -2.31 10.91 0.86
C HIS A 30 -1.69 9.51 0.83
N LEU A 31 -2.37 8.56 0.18
CA LEU A 31 -1.89 7.18 0.10
C LEU A 31 -0.95 7.03 -1.10
N LEU A 32 0.21 6.41 -0.86
CA LEU A 32 1.19 6.06 -1.89
C LEU A 32 1.51 4.56 -1.75
N LEU A 33 1.37 3.80 -2.83
CA LEU A 33 1.86 2.43 -2.93
C LEU A 33 3.17 2.43 -3.72
N THR A 34 4.29 2.18 -3.03
CA THR A 34 5.63 2.07 -3.65
C THR A 34 5.94 0.63 -4.05
N ASP A 35 7.02 0.43 -4.81
CA ASP A 35 7.48 -0.87 -5.26
C ASP A 35 6.40 -1.69 -6.01
N LEU A 36 5.41 -1.01 -6.60
CA LEU A 36 4.26 -1.62 -7.25
C LEU A 36 4.27 -1.34 -8.75
N ARG A 37 4.84 -2.29 -9.50
CA ARG A 37 4.80 -2.26 -10.97
C ARG A 37 3.42 -2.61 -11.52
N GLU A 38 3.01 -1.94 -12.58
CA GLU A 38 1.72 -2.20 -13.23
C GLU A 38 1.63 -3.60 -13.87
N ASP A 39 2.75 -4.17 -14.28
CA ASP A 39 2.82 -5.53 -14.83
C ASP A 39 2.93 -6.63 -13.75
N SER A 40 3.01 -6.24 -12.47
CA SER A 40 3.17 -7.16 -11.35
C SER A 40 1.93 -8.06 -11.15
N ARG A 41 2.14 -9.21 -10.48
CA ARG A 41 1.02 -10.09 -10.10
C ARG A 41 0.07 -9.40 -9.12
N LEU A 42 0.59 -8.57 -8.22
CA LEU A 42 -0.23 -7.88 -7.23
C LEU A 42 -1.10 -6.81 -7.87
N TYR A 43 -0.56 -6.02 -8.80
CA TYR A 43 -1.34 -4.99 -9.51
C TYR A 43 -2.48 -5.62 -10.31
N ARG A 44 -2.20 -6.69 -11.07
CA ARG A 44 -3.22 -7.47 -11.78
C ARG A 44 -4.30 -8.02 -10.85
N GLU A 45 -3.91 -8.54 -9.68
CA GLU A 45 -4.89 -8.99 -8.67
C GLU A 45 -5.73 -7.85 -8.10
N CYS A 46 -5.16 -6.65 -7.94
CA CYS A 46 -5.91 -5.47 -7.54
C CYS A 46 -6.95 -5.07 -8.59
N LEU A 47 -6.57 -5.01 -9.88
CA LEU A 47 -7.52 -4.75 -10.97
C LEU A 47 -8.65 -5.80 -11.00
N ARG A 48 -8.32 -7.07 -10.80
CA ARG A 48 -9.28 -8.18 -10.83
C ARG A 48 -10.28 -8.14 -9.68
N LYS A 49 -9.83 -7.79 -8.46
CA LYS A 49 -10.66 -7.87 -7.24
C LYS A 49 -11.30 -6.56 -6.82
N ASN A 50 -10.76 -5.44 -7.27
CA ASN A 50 -11.16 -4.11 -6.84
C ASN A 50 -11.64 -3.32 -8.06
N ALA A 51 -12.96 -3.34 -8.30
CA ALA A 51 -13.56 -2.59 -9.39
C ALA A 51 -13.19 -1.11 -9.30
N GLY A 52 -12.65 -0.55 -10.39
CA GLY A 52 -12.21 0.84 -10.44
C GLY A 52 -10.92 1.13 -9.67
N PHE A 53 -10.06 0.14 -9.40
CA PHE A 53 -8.78 0.34 -8.71
C PHE A 53 -7.91 1.44 -9.35
N HIS A 54 -7.88 1.53 -10.69
CA HIS A 54 -7.18 2.58 -11.44
C HIS A 54 -7.74 4.00 -11.21
N ASN A 55 -8.95 4.12 -10.64
CA ASN A 55 -9.59 5.40 -10.31
C ASN A 55 -9.53 5.72 -8.81
N TYR A 56 -8.78 4.94 -8.02
CA TYR A 56 -8.62 5.27 -6.61
C TYR A 56 -7.78 6.54 -6.48
N MET A 57 -8.20 7.46 -5.61
CA MET A 57 -7.43 8.67 -5.29
C MET A 57 -6.26 8.30 -4.37
N MET A 58 -5.21 7.74 -4.98
CA MET A 58 -3.95 7.32 -4.36
C MET A 58 -2.88 7.26 -5.45
N ASP A 59 -1.63 7.45 -5.05
CA ASP A 59 -0.51 7.32 -5.97
C ASP A 59 0.06 5.90 -5.96
N ILE A 60 0.60 5.50 -7.10
CA ILE A 60 1.34 4.26 -7.28
C ILE A 60 2.69 4.62 -7.91
N SER A 61 3.77 4.08 -7.34
CA SER A 61 5.11 4.23 -7.87
C SER A 61 5.81 2.87 -7.96
N GLU A 62 6.61 2.70 -9.01
CA GLU A 62 7.51 1.55 -9.13
C GLU A 62 8.78 1.74 -8.28
N GLU A 63 9.11 2.99 -7.92
CA GLU A 63 10.26 3.35 -7.10
C GLU A 63 10.05 2.93 -5.64
N SER A 64 11.16 2.72 -4.91
CA SER A 64 11.09 2.40 -3.50
C SER A 64 10.77 3.65 -2.67
N PHE A 65 10.12 3.48 -1.53
CA PHE A 65 9.91 4.60 -0.60
C PHE A 65 11.24 5.22 -0.10
N LEU A 66 12.34 4.46 -0.13
CA LEU A 66 13.67 4.95 0.22
C LEU A 66 14.29 5.86 -0.85
N ASP A 67 13.82 5.75 -2.10
CA ASP A 67 14.26 6.61 -3.20
C ASP A 67 13.40 7.89 -3.27
N LEU A 68 12.13 7.79 -2.83
CA LEU A 68 11.15 8.88 -2.87
C LEU A 68 11.22 9.81 -1.66
N PHE A 69 11.70 9.33 -0.50
CA PHE A 69 11.74 10.11 0.74
C PHE A 69 13.10 10.03 1.43
N PRO A 70 13.60 11.13 2.02
CA PRO A 70 14.80 11.09 2.84
C PRO A 70 14.64 10.10 4.02
N PRO A 71 15.61 9.21 4.28
CA PRO A 71 15.48 8.18 5.33
C PRO A 71 15.11 8.72 6.71
N GLU A 72 15.59 9.91 7.08
CA GLU A 72 15.28 10.59 8.34
C GLU A 72 13.81 11.01 8.48
N SER A 73 13.06 11.07 7.37
CA SER A 73 11.63 11.35 7.34
C SER A 73 10.76 10.10 7.36
N VAL A 74 11.37 8.91 7.23
CA VAL A 74 10.66 7.63 7.14
C VAL A 74 10.62 6.94 8.50
N VAL A 75 9.40 6.68 8.97
CA VAL A 75 9.16 5.80 10.12
C VAL A 75 8.55 4.49 9.63
N TYR A 76 9.34 3.41 9.67
CA TYR A 76 8.88 2.09 9.23
C TYR A 76 8.19 1.33 10.36
N LEU A 77 6.91 1.01 10.19
CA LEU A 77 6.12 0.29 11.20
C LEU A 77 6.34 -1.22 11.07
N THR A 78 6.90 -1.84 12.11
CA THR A 78 7.08 -3.29 12.21
C THR A 78 6.86 -3.76 13.64
N PRO A 79 6.23 -4.92 13.88
CA PRO A 79 6.11 -5.49 15.22
C PRO A 79 7.48 -5.84 15.86
N ASP A 80 8.52 -6.01 15.04
CA ASP A 80 9.88 -6.32 15.50
C ASP A 80 10.68 -5.08 15.93
N ALA A 81 10.07 -3.89 15.97
CA ALA A 81 10.75 -2.66 16.35
C ALA A 81 11.11 -2.67 17.84
N GLU A 82 12.33 -2.25 18.18
CA GLU A 82 12.80 -2.16 19.57
C GLU A 82 11.98 -1.16 20.41
N LYS A 83 11.44 -0.13 19.75
CA LYS A 83 10.69 0.96 20.38
C LYS A 83 9.31 1.06 19.74
N GLY A 84 8.28 1.09 20.58
CA GLY A 84 6.93 1.43 20.13
C GLY A 84 6.85 2.89 19.68
N LEU A 85 6.00 3.15 18.68
CA LEU A 85 5.70 4.49 18.23
C LEU A 85 5.05 5.29 19.37
N LYS A 86 5.55 6.50 19.62
CA LYS A 86 5.02 7.46 20.60
C LYS A 86 4.64 8.74 19.88
N ASP A 87 3.64 9.45 20.41
CA ASP A 87 3.19 10.76 19.94
C ASP A 87 4.23 11.86 20.20
#